data_AF-A0A5B7G5T1-F1
#
_entry.id   AF-A0A5B7G5T1-F1
#
_cell.length_a   1.000
_cell.length_b   1.000
_cell.length_c   1.000
_cell.angle_alpha   90.00
_cell.angle_beta   90.00
_cell.angle_gamma   90.00
#
_symmetry.space_group_name_H-M   'P 1'
#
loop_
_entity.id
_entity.type
_entity.pdbx_description
1 polymer ?
#
loop_
_entity_poly.entity_id
_entity_poly.type
_entity_poly.pdbx_seq_one_letter_code
_entity_poly.pdbx_strand_id
1 'polypeptide(L)' 'MINESTRYRGKEKSSLLDLVFTKKPESPPIIQYLSPMGRSDHVTLEMQIQEEDGIRYR' A
#
# COMPACT_ATOMS: atom_id res chain seq x y z
N MET A 1 9.97 6.69 1.34
CA MET A 1 10.72 5.72 0.54
C MET A 1 10.40 4.34 1.12
N ILE A 2 9.64 3.52 0.41
CA ILE A 2 9.23 2.19 0.87
C ILE A 2 10.43 1.25 0.78
N ASN A 3 10.69 0.51 1.86
CA ASN A 3 11.90 -0.31 2.00
C ASN A 3 11.59 -1.81 2.24
N GLU A 4 10.34 -2.23 2.02
CA GLU A 4 9.87 -3.60 2.33
C GLU A 4 9.26 -4.32 1.12
N SER A 5 9.39 -5.65 1.14
CA SER A 5 9.28 -6.59 0.02
C SER A 5 7.85 -6.90 -0.41
N THR A 6 7.50 -6.72 -1.70
CA THR A 6 6.15 -6.97 -2.25
C THR A 6 5.96 -8.29 -3.00
N ARG A 7 6.97 -9.16 -3.06
CA ARG A 7 6.89 -10.46 -3.76
C ARG A 7 7.48 -11.56 -2.90
N TYR A 8 6.74 -12.66 -2.71
CA TYR A 8 7.22 -13.83 -1.97
C TYR A 8 7.40 -15.02 -2.92
N ARG A 9 8.57 -15.08 -3.59
CA ARG A 9 8.92 -16.18 -4.50
C ARG A 9 10.33 -16.72 -4.23
N GLY A 10 10.53 -17.40 -3.10
CA GLY A 10 11.77 -18.11 -2.79
C GLY A 10 13.02 -17.22 -2.73
N LYS A 11 14.05 -17.51 -3.55
CA LYS A 11 15.36 -16.82 -3.61
C LYS A 11 15.44 -15.66 -4.63
N GLU A 12 14.37 -15.36 -5.36
CA GLU A 12 14.35 -14.26 -6.33
C GLU A 12 14.30 -12.90 -5.62
N LYS A 13 15.07 -11.92 -6.11
CA LYS A 13 15.04 -10.54 -5.58
C LYS A 13 13.60 -10.01 -5.64
N SER A 14 13.06 -9.64 -4.48
CA SER A 14 11.73 -9.02 -4.36
C SER A 14 11.63 -7.83 -5.30
N SER A 15 10.62 -7.82 -6.18
CA SER A 15 10.41 -6.75 -7.15
C SER A 15 9.28 -5.84 -6.67
N LEU A 16 9.57 -4.54 -6.47
CA LEU A 16 8.59 -3.49 -6.18
C LEU A 16 7.85 -3.11 -7.47
N LEU A 17 6.82 -3.88 -7.82
CA LEU A 17 6.04 -3.69 -9.04
C LEU A 17 4.66 -3.07 -8.80
N ASP A 18 4.17 -3.17 -7.56
CA ASP A 18 2.85 -2.68 -7.19
C ASP A 18 2.99 -1.23 -6.70
N LEU A 19 2.42 -0.28 -7.45
CA LEU A 19 2.53 1.16 -7.20
C LEU A 19 1.14 1.77 -7.02
N VAL A 20 1.00 2.60 -5.98
CA VAL A 20 -0.22 3.37 -5.72
C VAL A 20 0.11 4.86 -5.83
N PHE A 21 -0.61 5.58 -6.69
CA PHE A 21 -0.47 7.02 -6.86
C PHE A 21 -1.69 7.72 -6.27
N THR A 22 -1.47 8.65 -5.35
CA THR A 22 -2.54 9.47 -4.76
C THR A 22 -2.27 10.95 -4.97
N LYS A 23 -3.33 11.75 -4.92
CA LYS A 23 -3.17 13.20 -4.69
C LYS A 23 -2.54 13.41 -3.32
N LYS A 24 -1.82 14.52 -3.13
CA LYS A 24 -1.12 14.83 -1.88
C LYS A 24 -2.09 14.72 -0.70
N PRO A 25 -1.92 13.73 0.20
CA PRO A 25 -2.77 13.60 1.36
C PRO A 25 -2.37 14.65 2.41
N GLU A 26 -3.29 15.01 3.30
CA GLU A 26 -3.01 15.96 4.39
C GLU A 26 -2.02 15.39 5.40
N SER A 27 -2.13 14.09 5.67
CA SER A 27 -1.20 13.34 6.53
C SER A 27 -0.53 12.20 5.76
N PRO A 28 0.67 11.79 6.16
CA PRO A 28 1.33 10.62 5.57
C PRO A 28 0.43 9.39 5.68
N PRO A 29 0.20 8.64 4.59
CA PRO A 29 -0.62 7.43 4.65
C PRO A 29 0.12 6.33 5.42
N ILE A 30 -0.64 5.48 6.10
CA ILE A 30 -0.12 4.25 6.71
C ILE A 30 -0.18 3.16 5.64
N ILE A 31 0.95 2.53 5.35
CA ILE A 31 1.07 1.51 4.31
C ILE A 31 1.55 0.20 4.96
N GLN A 32 0.86 -0.89 4.67
CA GLN A 32 1.18 -2.23 5.16
C GLN A 32 1.24 -3.24 4.00
N TYR A 33 2.13 -4.22 4.16
CA TYR A 33 2.31 -5.32 3.23
C TYR A 33 1.86 -6.61 3.91
N LEU A 34 0.79 -7.21 3.39
CA LEU A 34 0.21 -8.42 3.96
C LEU A 34 0.55 -9.62 3.08
N SER A 35 0.58 -10.81 3.70
CA SER A 35 0.76 -12.06 2.95
C SER A 35 -0.25 -12.15 1.80
N PRO A 36 0.14 -12.69 0.62
CA PRO A 36 -0.77 -12.84 -0.51
C PRO A 36 -2.07 -13.51 -0.09
N MET A 37 -3.21 -12.90 -0.41
CA MET A 37 -4.51 -13.51 -0.16
C MET A 37 -4.85 -14.53 -1.28
N GLY A 38 -5.23 -15.74 -0.90
CA GLY A 38 -5.70 -16.76 -1.83
C GLY A 38 -4.59 -17.35 -2.71
N ARG A 39 -4.74 -17.24 -4.04
CA ARG A 39 -3.80 -17.80 -5.03
C ARG A 39 -2.90 -16.76 -5.71
N SER A 40 -2.88 -15.52 -5.21
CA SER A 40 -2.00 -14.47 -5.72
C SER A 40 -0.53 -14.79 -5.40
N ASP A 41 0.36 -14.53 -6.34
CA ASP A 41 1.82 -14.52 -6.13
C ASP A 41 2.35 -13.14 -5.71
N HIS A 42 1.48 -12.12 -5.70
CA HIS A 42 1.75 -10.76 -5.21
C HIS A 42 1.27 -10.57 -3.77
N VAL A 43 2.03 -9.81 -2.96
CA VAL A 43 1.58 -9.41 -1.62
C VAL A 43 0.36 -8.49 -1.71
N THR A 44 -0.43 -8.47 -0.65
CA THR A 44 -1.54 -7.52 -0.54
C THR A 44 -1.00 -6.18 -0.02
N LEU A 45 -1.21 -5.10 -0.77
CA LEU A 45 -0.96 -3.73 -0.32
C LEU A 45 -2.20 -3.18 0.39
N GLU A 46 -2.05 -2.79 1.65
CA GLU A 46 -3.07 -2.08 2.39
C GLU A 46 -2.59 -0.65 2.67
N MET A 47 -3.44 0.34 2.36
CA MET A 47 -3.12 1.75 2.59
C MET A 47 -4.29 2.44 3.28
N GLN A 48 -4.01 3.08 4.40
CA GLN A 48 -4.95 3.93 5.12
C GLN A 48 -4.59 5.40 4.89
N ILE A 49 -5.55 6.16 4.39
CA ILE A 49 -5.45 7.60 4.17
C ILE A 49 -6.46 8.28 5.10
N GLN A 50 -6.06 9.35 5.78
CA GLN A 50 -7.04 10.23 6.41
C GLN A 50 -7.67 11.10 5.33
N GLU A 51 -8.99 11.01 5.20
CA GLU A 51 -9.76 11.93 4.38
C GLU A 51 -9.93 13.27 5.11
N GLU A 52 -10.05 14.34 4.33
CA GLU A 52 -10.38 15.68 4.82
C GLU A 52 -11.68 15.61 5.64
N ASP A 53 -11.79 16.35 6.75
CA ASP A 53 -13.08 16.60 7.42
C ASP A 53 -13.96 17.31 6.39
N GLY A 54 -14.71 16.52 5.61
CA GLY A 54 -15.52 17.02 4.51
C GLY A 54 -16.36 18.19 4.99
N ILE A 55 -16.47 19.24 4.17
CA ILE A 55 -17.21 20.47 4.47
C ILE A 55 -18.50 20.11 5.21
N ARG A 56 -18.52 20.33 6.53
CA ARG A 56 -19.72 20.16 7.35
C ARG A 56 -20.64 21.31 7.00
N TYR A 57 -21.58 21.08 6.09
CA TYR A 57 -22.68 22.00 5.86
C TYR A 57 -23.47 22.11 7.17
N ARG A 58 -23.56 23.35 7.68
CA ARG A 58 -24.34 23.71 8.87
C ARG A 58 -25.82 23.81 8.52
#